data_AF-A0A395J1N6-F1
#
_entry.id   AF-A0A395J1N6-F1
#
_cell.length_a   1.000
_cell.length_b   1.000
_cell.length_c   1.000
_cell.angle_alpha   90.00
_cell.angle_beta   90.00
_cell.angle_gamma   90.00
#
_symmetry.space_group_name_H-M   'P 1'
#
loop_
_entity.id
_entity.type
_entity.pdbx_description
1 polymer ?
#
loop_
_entity_poly.entity_id
_entity_poly.type
_entity_poly.pdbx_seq_one_letter_code
_entity_poly.pdbx_strand_id
1 'polypeptide(L)'
;MELISHEDKLRKDQSKWDDIQLQALAVTNLLQYKPEFVKYALESLCRLSTNAFRVESNIGNGPIGICLDPLLARANHHCNQMQP
;
A
#
# COMPACT_ATOMS: atom_id res chain seq x y z
N MET A 1 -8.87 -12.59 -8.20
CA MET A 1 -7.50 -12.92 -7.75
C MET A 1 -6.97 -11.67 -7.06
N GLU A 2 -6.65 -11.78 -5.77
CA GLU A 2 -6.31 -10.63 -4.92
C GLU A 2 -4.82 -10.26 -5.03
N LEU A 3 -4.49 -8.97 -4.83
CA LEU A 3 -3.11 -8.48 -4.75
C LEU A 3 -2.42 -8.97 -3.46
N ILE A 4 -1.12 -9.21 -3.55
CA ILE A 4 -0.29 -9.69 -2.44
C ILE A 4 -0.15 -8.59 -1.38
N SER A 5 -0.31 -8.91 -0.10
CA SER A 5 -0.25 -7.92 1.00
C SER A 5 1.07 -7.90 1.76
N HIS A 6 1.88 -8.97 1.70
CA HIS A 6 3.12 -9.14 2.46
C HIS A 6 3.04 -8.75 3.95
N GLU A 7 1.88 -8.93 4.58
CA GLU A 7 1.62 -8.50 5.97
C GLU A 7 2.64 -9.05 6.96
N ASP A 8 3.00 -10.34 6.85
CA ASP A 8 3.99 -10.97 7.75
C ASP A 8 5.37 -10.30 7.68
N LYS A 9 5.74 -9.73 6.53
CA LYS A 9 6.99 -8.97 6.38
C LYS A 9 6.84 -7.58 6.98
N LEU A 10 5.71 -6.92 6.74
CA LEU A 10 5.41 -5.58 7.27
C LEU A 10 5.36 -5.60 8.80
N ARG A 11 4.76 -6.62 9.42
CA ARG A 11 4.74 -6.81 10.89
C ARG A 11 6.12 -6.93 11.54
N LYS A 12 7.14 -7.36 10.78
CA LYS A 12 8.53 -7.45 11.29
C LYS A 12 9.26 -6.11 11.28
N ASP A 13 8.78 -5.14 10.49
CA ASP A 13 9.29 -3.78 10.46
C ASP A 13 8.44 -2.92 11.40
N GLN A 14 8.87 -2.81 12.66
CA GLN A 14 8.08 -2.18 13.73
C GLN A 14 7.63 -0.76 13.35
N SER A 15 8.52 0.07 12.80
CA SER A 15 8.20 1.45 12.43
C SER A 15 7.09 1.50 11.37
N LYS A 16 7.19 0.70 10.31
CA LYS A 16 6.15 0.66 9.26
C LYS A 16 4.85 0.07 9.77
N TRP A 17 4.94 -0.94 10.63
CA TRP A 17 3.77 -1.58 11.20
C TRP A 17 2.99 -0.62 12.10
N ASP A 18 3.67 0.14 12.95
CA ASP A 18 3.06 1.16 13.80
C ASP A 18 2.33 2.22 12.97
N ASP A 19 2.94 2.69 11.87
CA ASP A 19 2.30 3.64 10.95
C ASP A 19 1.04 3.05 10.30
N ILE A 20 1.09 1.79 9.86
CA ILE A 20 -0.07 1.09 9.26
C ILE A 20 -1.19 0.92 10.29
N GLN A 21 -0.85 0.54 11.53
CA GLN A 21 -1.83 0.41 12.61
C GLN A 21 -2.49 1.74 12.94
N LEU A 22 -1.69 2.81 13.03
CA LEU A 22 -2.20 4.16 13.27
C LEU A 22 -3.17 4.60 12.17
N GLN A 23 -2.79 4.40 10.89
CA GLN A 23 -3.65 4.74 9.76
C GLN A 23 -4.93 3.91 9.72
N ALA A 24 -4.86 2.62 10.05
CA ALA A 24 -6.04 1.74 10.09
C ALA A 24 -7.04 2.17 11.18
N LEU A 25 -6.54 2.53 12.36
CA LEU A 25 -7.36 3.09 13.43
C LEU A 25 -7.96 4.44 13.04
N ALA A 26 -7.15 5.32 12.45
CA ALA A 26 -7.57 6.64 12.02
C ALA A 26 -8.71 6.58 10.99
N VAL A 27 -8.57 5.78 9.92
CA VAL A 27 -9.62 5.68 8.89
C VAL A 27 -10.89 5.03 9.43
N THR A 28 -10.77 4.00 10.28
CA THR A 28 -11.94 3.34 10.88
C THR A 28 -12.71 4.32 11.78
N ASN A 29 -11.99 5.12 12.58
CA ASN A 29 -12.59 6.12 13.44
C ASN A 29 -13.22 7.29 12.65
N LEU A 30 -12.51 7.80 11.63
CA LEU A 30 -12.98 8.88 10.75
C LEU A 30 -14.30 8.50 10.07
N LEU A 31 -14.40 7.26 9.58
CA LEU A 31 -15.60 6.75 8.91
C LEU A 31 -16.67 6.25 9.88
N GLN A 32 -16.44 6.38 11.19
CA GLN A 32 -17.34 5.92 12.25
C GLN A 32 -17.70 4.43 12.16
N TYR A 33 -16.79 3.63 11.61
CA TYR A 33 -16.95 2.19 11.59
C TYR A 33 -16.67 1.58 12.97
N LYS A 34 -17.26 0.42 13.20
CA LYS A 34 -17.04 -0.32 14.44
C LYS A 34 -15.60 -0.87 14.50
N PRO A 35 -15.01 -1.06 15.69
CA PRO A 35 -13.63 -1.49 15.84
C PRO A 35 -13.27 -2.81 15.13
N GLU A 36 -14.23 -3.73 14.92
CA GLU A 36 -14.00 -4.97 14.20
C GLU A 36 -13.62 -4.77 12.71
N PHE A 37 -13.85 -3.57 12.15
CA PHE A 37 -13.48 -3.24 10.77
C PHE A 37 -12.01 -2.83 10.62
N VAL A 38 -11.29 -2.56 11.71
CA VAL A 38 -9.85 -2.21 11.67
C VAL A 38 -9.04 -3.28 10.93
N LYS A 39 -9.40 -4.55 11.07
CA LYS A 39 -8.74 -5.66 10.36
C LYS A 39 -8.76 -5.52 8.84
N TYR A 40 -9.86 -5.02 8.27
CA TYR A 40 -9.97 -4.82 6.82
C TYR A 40 -9.20 -3.59 6.35
N ALA A 41 -9.13 -2.55 7.19
CA ALA A 41 -8.28 -1.39 6.94
C ALA A 41 -6.80 -1.79 6.95
N LEU A 42 -6.36 -2.59 7.92
CA LEU A 42 -5.00 -3.15 7.98
C LEU A 42 -4.67 -3.96 6.71
N GLU A 43 -5.57 -4.85 6.32
CA GLU A 43 -5.40 -5.69 5.12
C GLU A 43 -5.27 -4.85 3.85
N SER A 44 -6.09 -3.80 3.72
CA SER A 44 -6.07 -2.86 2.59
C SER A 44 -4.79 -2.03 2.56
N LEU A 45 -4.34 -1.52 3.71
CA LEU A 45 -3.11 -0.75 3.83
C LEU A 45 -1.87 -1.59 3.57
N CYS A 46 -1.86 -2.87 3.98
CA CYS A 46 -0.77 -3.79 3.63
C CYS A 46 -0.69 -4.04 2.11
N ARG A 47 -1.84 -4.20 1.44
CA ARG A 47 -1.89 -4.28 -0.03
C ARG A 47 -1.42 -2.98 -0.69
N LEU A 48 -1.85 -1.81 -0.20
CA LEU A 48 -1.38 -0.53 -0.72
C LEU A 48 0.14 -0.36 -0.53
N SER A 49 0.67 -0.67 0.66
CA SER A 49 2.10 -0.59 0.95
C SER A 49 2.94 -1.49 0.04
N THR A 50 2.39 -2.64 -0.38
CA THR A 50 3.07 -3.60 -1.25
C THR A 50 2.95 -3.27 -2.74
N ASN A 51 1.84 -2.68 -3.19
CA ASN A 51 1.47 -2.60 -4.61
C ASN A 51 1.31 -1.18 -5.15
N ALA A 52 1.38 -0.14 -4.30
CA ALA A 52 1.20 1.24 -4.75
C ALA A 52 2.38 1.71 -5.61
N PHE A 53 2.05 2.52 -6.62
CA PHE A 53 3.01 3.19 -7.48
C PHE A 53 3.16 4.64 -7.06
N ARG A 54 4.39 5.13 -7.10
CA ARG A 54 4.68 6.54 -6.96
C ARG A 54 4.29 7.27 -8.25
N VAL A 55 3.54 8.36 -8.11
CA VAL A 55 3.15 9.21 -9.24
C VAL A 55 4.11 10.38 -9.32
N GLU A 56 4.77 10.53 -10.46
CA GLU A 56 5.72 11.61 -10.73
C GLU A 56 5.06 12.68 -11.63
N SER A 57 5.43 13.95 -11.42
CA SER A 57 5.03 15.04 -12.31
C SER A 57 6.05 15.22 -13.42
N ASN A 58 5.56 15.45 -14.65
CA ASN A 58 6.43 15.77 -15.79
C ASN A 58 6.96 17.22 -15.78
N ILE A 59 6.54 18.04 -14.81
CA ILE A 59 6.82 19.49 -14.75
C ILE A 59 7.57 19.87 -13.45
N GLY A 60 8.00 18.90 -12.63
CA GLY A 60 8.65 19.18 -11.34
C GLY A 60 9.64 18.11 -10.88
N ASN A 61 10.34 18.39 -9.77
CA ASN A 61 11.43 17.58 -9.22
C ASN A 61 10.96 16.61 -8.12
N GLY A 62 9.91 15.83 -8.33
CA GLY A 62 9.57 14.75 -7.41
C GLY A 62 8.13 14.25 -7.41
N PRO A 63 7.84 13.28 -6.53
CA PRO A 63 6.55 12.62 -6.47
C PRO A 63 5.45 13.56 -6.02
N ILE A 64 4.33 13.49 -6.73
CA ILE A 64 3.11 14.25 -6.43
C ILE A 64 2.05 13.40 -5.73
N GLY A 65 2.26 12.08 -5.63
CA GLY A 65 1.34 11.21 -4.92
C GLY A 65 1.64 9.73 -5.07
N ILE A 66 0.65 8.93 -4.67
CA ILE A 66 0.63 7.49 -4.81
C ILE A 66 -0.67 7.08 -5.51
N CYS A 67 -0.60 6.05 -6.35
CA CYS A 67 -1.77 5.44 -6.96
C CYS A 67 -1.70 3.91 -6.86
N LEU A 68 -2.85 3.26 -7.06
CA LEU A 68 -2.92 1.81 -7.19
C LEU A 68 -3.47 1.48 -8.57
N ASP A 69 -2.66 0.82 -9.39
CA ASP A 69 -3.10 0.18 -10.63
C ASP A 69 -3.04 -1.36 -10.43
N PRO A 70 -4.18 -2.02 -10.22
CA PRO A 70 -4.22 -3.46 -9.96
C PRO A 70 -3.73 -4.32 -11.14
N LEU A 71 -3.77 -3.81 -12.37
CA LEU A 71 -3.27 -4.55 -13.53
C LEU A 71 -1.74 -4.47 -13.58
N LEU A 72 -1.19 -3.26 -13.41
CA LEU A 72 0.26 -3.04 -13.41
C LEU A 72 0.93 -3.72 -12.21
N ALA A 73 0.31 -3.70 -11.03
CA ALA A 73 0.82 -4.33 -9.80
C ALA A 73 1.06 -5.85 -9.92
N ARG A 74 0.51 -6.49 -10.95
CA ARG A 74 0.71 -7.92 -11.22
C ARG A 74 2.03 -8.21 -11.93
N ALA A 75 2.68 -7.20 -12.50
CA ALA A 75 3.97 -7.37 -13.13
C ALA A 75 5.04 -7.65 -12.07
N ASN A 76 5.70 -8.80 -12.16
CA ASN A 76 6.81 -9.12 -11.28
C ASN A 76 8.04 -8.28 -11.61
N HIS A 77 8.84 -7.99 -10.59
CA HIS A 77 10.13 -7.35 -10.77
C HIS A 77 11.14 -8.32 -11.39
N HIS A 78 11.88 -7.84 -12.39
CA HIS A 78 13.10 -8.46 -12.91
C HIS A 78 14.11 -7.34 -13.14
N CYS A 79 15.33 -7.45 -12.60
CA CYS A 79 16.32 -6.37 -12.65
C CYS A 79 16.68 -5.93 -14.07
N ASN A 80 16.61 -6.86 -15.03
CA ASN A 80 16.80 -6.58 -16.46
C ASN A 80 15.45 -6.73 -17.16
N GLN A 81 14.60 -5.71 -17.04
CA GLN A 81 13.34 -5.74 -17.77
C GLN A 81 13.65 -5.76 -19.27
N MET A 82 13.03 -6.67 -20.01
CA MET A 82 13.09 -6.61 -21.47
C MET A 82 12.35 -5.32 -21.88
N GLN A 83 13.11 -4.32 -22.35
CA GLN A 83 12.53 -3.19 -23.04
C GLN A 83 11.84 -3.74 -24.30
N PRO A 84 10.62 -3.29 -24.62
CA PRO A 84 10.00 -3.60 -25.89
C PRO A 84 10.85 -3.13 -27.07
#